data_AF-A0A200Q998-F1
#
_entry.id   AF-A0A200Q998-F1
#
_cell.length_a   1.000
_cell.length_b   1.000
_cell.length_c   1.000
_cell.angle_alpha   90.00
_cell.angle_beta   90.00
_cell.angle_gamma   90.00
#
_symmetry.space_group_name_H-M   'P 1'
#
loop_
_entity.id
_entity.type
_entity.pdbx_description
1 polymer ?
#
loop_
_entity_poly.entity_id
_entity_poly.type
_entity_poly.pdbx_seq_one_letter_code
_entity_poly.pdbx_strand_id
1 'polypeptide(L)'
;MGSADVEYRCFVGGLAWATDDQSLEKAFSSFGEVVESKIINDRETGRSRGFGFVTFSNEQSMRDAIEGMNGQNLDGRNITVNEAQSRGSGGGGGSGGGYGGGRREGGGGGYGGGERYSRGGGRSDGNWRS
;
A
#
# COMPACT_ATOMS: atom_id res chain seq x y z
N MET A 1 18.46 -1.56 13.11
CA MET A 1 17.98 -1.31 11.73
C MET A 1 17.46 -2.62 11.18
N GLY A 2 16.13 -2.80 11.12
CA GLY A 2 15.55 -3.88 10.32
C GLY A 2 15.67 -3.42 8.88
N SER A 3 16.66 -3.93 8.16
CA SER A 3 16.68 -3.82 6.70
C SER A 3 15.32 -4.31 6.25
N ALA A 4 14.56 -3.46 5.56
CA ALA A 4 13.47 -3.97 4.76
C ALA A 4 14.16 -4.89 3.76
N ASP A 5 14.19 -6.19 4.04
CA ASP A 5 14.61 -7.19 3.07
C ASP A 5 13.77 -6.90 1.84
N VAL A 6 14.40 -6.32 0.82
CA VAL A 6 13.76 -6.06 -0.46
C VAL A 6 13.59 -7.43 -1.06
N GLU A 7 12.51 -8.09 -0.64
CA GLU A 7 12.12 -9.38 -1.17
C GLU A 7 11.58 -9.10 -2.56
N TYR A 8 12.32 -9.52 -3.59
CA TYR A 8 11.87 -9.48 -4.98
C TYR A 8 10.75 -10.51 -5.18
N ARG A 9 9.61 -10.27 -4.54
CA ARG A 9 8.51 -11.19 -4.45
C ARG A 9 7.43 -10.83 -5.47
N CYS A 10 6.99 -11.81 -6.23
CA CYS A 10 5.82 -11.77 -7.09
C CYS A 10 4.62 -12.43 -6.42
N PHE A 11 3.45 -11.84 -6.62
CA PHE A 11 2.16 -12.48 -6.43
C PHE A 11 1.77 -13.17 -7.73
N VAL A 12 1.35 -14.43 -7.64
CA VAL A 12 0.83 -15.20 -8.78
C VAL A 12 -0.59 -15.65 -8.44
N GLY A 13 -1.58 -15.13 -9.15
CA GLY A 13 -2.99 -15.51 -9.06
C GLY A 13 -3.48 -16.25 -10.30
N GLY A 14 -4.69 -16.80 -10.25
CA GLY A 14 -5.33 -17.47 -11.38
C GLY A 14 -4.80 -18.90 -11.66
N LEU A 15 -4.05 -19.47 -10.73
CA LEU A 15 -3.48 -20.83 -10.86
C LEU A 15 -4.60 -21.89 -10.86
N ALA A 16 -4.35 -23.00 -11.54
CA ALA A 16 -5.22 -24.16 -11.48
C ALA A 16 -5.16 -24.80 -10.08
N TRP A 17 -6.20 -25.53 -9.69
CA TRP A 17 -6.20 -26.21 -8.40
C TRP A 17 -5.16 -27.33 -8.30
N ALA A 18 -4.73 -27.85 -9.44
CA ALA A 18 -3.67 -28.84 -9.58
C ALA A 18 -2.28 -28.22 -9.78
N THR A 19 -2.15 -26.89 -9.75
CA THR A 19 -0.84 -26.26 -9.84
C THR A 19 -0.14 -26.31 -8.48
N ASP A 20 1.05 -26.90 -8.47
CA ASP A 20 1.91 -27.06 -7.30
C ASP A 20 3.10 -26.08 -7.30
N ASP A 21 3.77 -25.95 -6.15
CA ASP A 21 4.94 -25.10 -5.97
C ASP A 21 6.06 -25.44 -6.96
N GLN A 22 6.32 -26.71 -7.24
CA GLN A 22 7.31 -27.15 -8.23
C GLN A 22 6.99 -26.65 -9.65
N SER A 23 5.73 -26.67 -10.05
CA SER A 23 5.31 -26.20 -11.38
C SER A 23 5.48 -24.68 -11.48
N LEU A 24 5.16 -23.97 -10.41
CA LEU A 24 5.38 -22.54 -10.27
C LEU A 24 6.88 -22.24 -10.38
N GLU A 25 7.70 -22.83 -9.51
CA GLU A 25 9.15 -22.65 -9.49
C GLU A 25 9.76 -22.93 -10.86
N LYS A 26 9.42 -24.05 -11.52
CA LYS A 26 9.95 -24.37 -12.85
C LYS A 26 9.55 -23.34 -13.90
N ALA A 27 8.30 -22.89 -13.90
CA ALA A 27 7.82 -21.90 -14.87
C ALA A 27 8.53 -20.55 -14.67
N PHE A 28 8.73 -20.14 -13.42
CA PHE A 28 9.39 -18.89 -13.06
C PHE A 28 10.92 -18.96 -13.12
N SER A 29 11.50 -20.15 -12.97
CA SER A 29 12.94 -20.40 -13.06
C SER A 29 13.52 -20.13 -14.44
N SER A 30 12.67 -20.07 -15.48
CA SER A 30 13.11 -19.71 -16.84
C SER A 30 13.42 -18.22 -16.99
N PHE A 31 12.89 -17.37 -16.10
CA PHE A 31 13.09 -15.91 -16.11
C PHE A 31 14.19 -15.47 -15.13
N GLY A 32 14.47 -16.30 -14.12
CA GLY A 32 15.62 -16.12 -13.25
C GLY A 32 15.63 -17.06 -12.06
N GLU A 33 16.54 -16.82 -11.13
CA GLU A 33 16.73 -17.69 -9.98
C GLU A 33 15.67 -17.42 -8.89
N VAL A 34 14.86 -18.44 -8.62
CA VAL A 34 13.83 -18.45 -7.58
C VAL A 34 14.48 -18.81 -6.24
N VAL A 35 14.32 -17.96 -5.25
CA VAL A 35 14.80 -18.15 -3.87
C VAL A 35 13.76 -18.92 -3.05
N GLU A 36 12.48 -18.59 -3.22
CA GLU A 36 11.39 -19.23 -2.49
C GLU A 36 10.12 -19.28 -3.35
N SER A 37 9.38 -20.37 -3.31
CA SER A 37 8.06 -20.49 -3.92
C SER A 37 7.06 -21.03 -2.89
N LYS A 38 5.87 -20.44 -2.83
CA LYS A 38 4.84 -20.83 -1.85
C LYS A 38 3.44 -20.67 -2.40
N ILE A 39 2.68 -21.76 -2.44
CA ILE A 39 1.26 -21.73 -2.80
C ILE A 39 0.40 -21.58 -1.56
N ILE A 40 -0.64 -20.75 -1.68
CA ILE A 40 -1.63 -20.57 -0.61
C ILE A 40 -2.86 -21.42 -0.94
N ASN A 41 -3.06 -22.44 -0.12
CA ASN A 41 -4.23 -23.29 -0.17
C ASN A 41 -5.29 -22.86 0.86
N ASP A 42 -6.53 -23.18 0.56
CA ASP A 42 -7.64 -22.95 1.45
C ASP A 42 -7.59 -24.00 2.55
N ARG A 43 -7.44 -23.56 3.80
CA ARG A 43 -7.23 -24.47 4.93
C ARG A 43 -8.51 -25.18 5.36
N GLU A 44 -9.67 -24.68 4.93
CA GLU A 44 -10.99 -25.17 5.32
C GLU A 44 -11.46 -26.28 4.37
N THR A 45 -11.26 -26.08 3.07
CA THR A 45 -11.62 -27.06 2.03
C THR A 45 -10.44 -27.91 1.56
N GLY A 46 -9.20 -27.56 1.94
CA GLY A 46 -7.98 -28.18 1.45
C GLY A 46 -7.70 -27.91 -0.03
N ARG A 47 -8.50 -27.06 -0.70
CA ARG A 47 -8.38 -26.76 -2.13
C ARG A 47 -7.46 -25.56 -2.33
N SER A 48 -6.57 -25.61 -3.31
CA SER A 48 -5.74 -24.45 -3.67
C SER A 48 -6.62 -23.23 -3.94
N ARG A 49 -6.31 -22.07 -3.34
CA ARG A 49 -7.05 -20.83 -3.61
C ARG A 49 -6.77 -20.26 -5.00
N GLY A 50 -5.90 -20.93 -5.76
CA GLY A 50 -5.47 -20.51 -7.09
C GLY A 50 -4.51 -19.34 -7.05
N PHE A 51 -3.76 -19.17 -5.94
CA PHE A 51 -2.72 -18.16 -5.85
C PHE A 51 -1.54 -18.59 -4.99
N GLY A 52 -0.39 -17.97 -5.24
CA GLY A 52 0.87 -18.20 -4.56
C GLY A 52 1.79 -16.98 -4.64
N PHE A 53 2.97 -17.13 -4.04
CA PHE A 53 4.02 -16.14 -4.01
C PHE A 53 5.34 -16.78 -4.45
N VAL A 54 6.15 -16.03 -5.20
CA VAL A 54 7.48 -16.43 -5.65
C VAL A 54 8.44 -15.32 -5.30
N THR A 55 9.52 -15.63 -4.60
CA THR A 55 10.61 -14.69 -4.29
C THR A 55 11.80 -15.00 -5.19
N PHE A 56 12.35 -13.98 -5.85
CA PHE A 56 13.53 -14.07 -6.70
C PHE A 56 14.78 -13.55 -5.99
N SER A 57 15.95 -13.90 -6.51
CA SER A 57 17.22 -13.34 -6.04
C SER A 57 17.51 -11.96 -6.62
N ASN A 58 16.85 -11.58 -7.72
CA ASN A 58 17.07 -10.33 -8.44
C ASN A 58 15.77 -9.63 -8.83
N GLU A 59 15.75 -8.29 -8.77
CA GLU A 59 14.61 -7.45 -9.21
C GLU A 59 14.32 -7.64 -10.70
N GLN A 60 15.37 -7.75 -11.52
CA GLN A 60 15.20 -7.79 -12.97
C GLN A 60 14.51 -9.07 -13.43
N SER A 61 14.88 -10.22 -12.83
CA SER A 61 14.19 -11.50 -13.04
C SER A 61 12.73 -11.45 -12.61
N MET A 62 12.44 -10.78 -11.49
CA MET A 62 11.08 -10.56 -11.00
C MET A 62 10.25 -9.77 -12.01
N ARG A 63 10.76 -8.64 -12.52
CA ARG A 63 10.07 -7.80 -13.51
C ARG A 63 9.82 -8.52 -14.83
N ASP A 64 10.85 -9.18 -15.37
CA ASP A 64 10.74 -9.93 -16.63
C ASP A 64 9.70 -11.05 -16.52
N ALA A 65 9.69 -11.76 -15.38
CA ALA A 65 8.66 -12.74 -15.07
C ALA A 65 7.25 -12.13 -14.98
N ILE A 66 7.10 -10.96 -14.34
CA ILE A 66 5.80 -10.26 -14.28
C ILE A 66 5.33 -9.91 -15.69
N GLU A 67 6.16 -9.26 -16.50
CA GLU A 67 5.78 -8.82 -17.84
C GLU A 67 5.52 -9.99 -18.79
N GLY A 68 6.30 -11.06 -18.70
CA GLY A 68 6.19 -12.24 -19.56
C GLY A 68 5.08 -13.21 -19.16
N MET A 69 4.86 -13.42 -17.87
CA MET A 69 3.91 -14.43 -17.36
C MET A 69 2.54 -13.84 -16.99
N ASN A 70 2.42 -12.53 -16.79
CA ASN A 70 1.13 -11.92 -16.48
C ASN A 70 0.15 -12.08 -17.66
N GLY A 71 -0.99 -12.71 -17.39
CA GLY A 71 -2.03 -13.00 -18.39
C GLY A 71 -1.82 -14.28 -19.19
N GLN A 72 -0.71 -15.01 -18.98
CA GLN A 72 -0.45 -16.27 -19.66
C GLN A 72 -1.46 -17.36 -19.27
N ASN A 73 -1.66 -18.35 -20.13
CA ASN A 73 -2.48 -19.51 -19.82
C ASN A 73 -1.62 -20.61 -19.21
N LEU A 74 -1.89 -20.99 -17.96
CA LEU A 74 -1.26 -22.10 -17.26
C LEU A 74 -2.34 -23.09 -16.83
N ASP A 75 -2.19 -24.37 -17.20
CA ASP A 75 -3.16 -25.43 -16.90
C ASP A 75 -4.61 -25.09 -17.29
N GLY A 76 -4.78 -24.38 -18.42
CA GLY A 76 -6.09 -23.97 -18.92
C GLY A 76 -6.71 -22.77 -18.21
N ARG A 77 -5.99 -22.09 -17.30
CA ARG A 77 -6.42 -20.85 -16.66
C ARG A 77 -5.46 -19.70 -16.92
N ASN A 78 -6.00 -18.49 -17.04
CA ASN A 78 -5.17 -17.30 -17.13
C ASN A 78 -4.59 -16.97 -15.76
N ILE A 79 -3.28 -16.92 -15.69
CA ILE A 79 -2.55 -16.51 -14.49
C ILE A 79 -2.36 -14.99 -14.48
N THR A 80 -2.28 -14.42 -13.29
CA THR A 80 -2.00 -13.00 -13.09
C THR A 80 -0.75 -12.89 -12.25
N VAL A 81 0.25 -12.17 -12.75
CA VAL A 81 1.52 -11.99 -12.05
C VAL A 81 1.67 -10.51 -11.74
N ASN A 82 1.97 -10.17 -10.49
CA ASN A 82 2.13 -8.79 -10.06
C ASN A 82 3.22 -8.68 -8.97
N GLU A 83 3.77 -7.49 -8.75
CA GLU A 83 4.69 -7.24 -7.64
C GLU A 83 3.96 -7.50 -6.31
N ALA A 84 4.49 -8.41 -5.49
CA ALA A 84 3.95 -8.62 -4.16
C ALA A 84 4.43 -7.51 -3.24
N GLN A 85 3.48 -6.85 -2.59
CA GLN A 85 3.79 -5.93 -1.51
C GLN A 85 4.42 -6.73 -0.37
N SER A 86 5.72 -6.53 -0.11
CA SER A 86 6.32 -6.99 1.14
C SER A 86 5.56 -6.37 2.30
N ARG A 87 5.30 -7.13 3.36
CA ARG A 87 4.56 -6.66 4.54
C ARG A 87 5.28 -5.54 5.32
N GLY A 88 6.39 -5.02 4.83
CA GLY A 88 6.98 -3.76 5.24
C GLY A 88 6.85 -2.70 4.15
N SER A 89 6.07 -1.66 4.43
CA SER A 89 5.91 -0.44 3.61
C SER A 89 4.86 -0.52 2.49
N GLY A 90 3.59 -0.39 2.88
CA GLY A 90 2.59 0.17 1.96
C GLY A 90 2.85 1.66 1.74
N GLY A 91 3.40 2.02 0.58
CA GLY A 91 3.11 3.30 -0.10
C GLY A 91 1.82 3.15 -0.92
N GLY A 92 1.14 4.20 -1.40
CA GLY A 92 1.41 5.63 -1.43
C GLY A 92 0.25 6.39 -2.11
N GLY A 93 0.35 7.71 -2.12
CA GLY A 93 -0.54 8.59 -2.90
C GLY A 93 -0.06 10.04 -2.93
N GLY A 94 0.51 10.46 -4.07
CA GLY A 94 0.44 11.86 -4.54
C GLY A 94 1.70 12.72 -4.48
N SER A 95 2.55 12.61 -5.52
CA SER A 95 3.45 13.70 -5.92
C SER A 95 2.64 14.80 -6.62
N GLY A 96 2.62 16.01 -6.07
CA GLY A 96 1.88 17.16 -6.63
C GLY A 96 2.62 18.48 -6.44
N GLY A 97 3.53 18.75 -7.38
CA GLY A 97 3.96 20.05 -7.93
C GLY A 97 3.92 21.32 -7.07
N GLY A 98 5.09 21.94 -6.91
CA GLY A 98 5.21 23.32 -6.44
C GLY A 98 4.82 24.38 -7.48
N TYR A 99 4.33 25.50 -6.97
CA TYR A 99 4.44 26.87 -7.50
C TYR A 99 4.36 27.78 -6.25
N GLY A 100 5.28 28.69 -5.95
CA GLY A 100 5.86 29.69 -6.83
C GLY A 100 4.96 30.92 -6.82
N GLY A 101 5.29 31.93 -6.01
CA GLY A 101 4.67 33.26 -6.16
C GLY A 101 4.55 34.09 -4.88
N GLY A 102 5.62 34.82 -4.52
CA GLY A 102 5.47 35.98 -3.66
C GLY A 102 4.75 37.13 -4.36
N ARG A 103 4.10 38.01 -3.57
CA ARG A 103 3.81 39.45 -3.77
C ARG A 103 2.94 39.89 -2.58
N ARG A 104 3.40 40.84 -1.75
CA ARG A 104 3.02 42.27 -1.79
C ARG A 104 1.50 42.44 -1.63
N GLU A 105 1.00 43.00 -0.53
CA GLU A 105 0.95 44.44 -0.22
C GLU A 105 -0.53 44.86 -0.19
N GLY A 106 -0.95 45.61 0.85
CA GLY A 106 -2.13 46.48 0.76
C GLY A 106 -3.45 45.96 1.35
N GLY A 107 -3.88 46.60 2.44
CA GLY A 107 -4.99 47.56 2.37
C GLY A 107 -6.42 47.13 2.75
N GLY A 108 -7.04 47.96 3.60
CA GLY A 108 -8.51 48.14 3.74
C GLY A 108 -9.15 47.22 4.79
N GLY A 109 -9.65 47.71 5.93
CA GLY A 109 -10.88 48.52 6.08
C GLY A 109 -12.06 47.56 6.34
N GLY A 110 -12.89 47.63 7.39
CA GLY A 110 -13.26 48.67 8.34
C GLY A 110 -14.79 48.75 8.39
N TYR A 111 -15.45 48.09 9.36
CA TYR A 111 -16.78 48.35 9.96
C TYR A 111 -17.07 47.16 10.91
N GLY A 112 -17.69 47.23 12.09
CA GLY A 112 -18.49 48.26 12.73
C GLY A 112 -19.83 47.64 13.19
N GLY A 113 -19.97 47.38 14.50
CA GLY A 113 -21.24 47.15 15.21
C GLY A 113 -21.75 45.69 15.24
N GLY A 114 -22.21 45.13 16.35
CA GLY A 114 -22.42 45.64 17.70
C GLY A 114 -23.20 44.62 18.52
N GLU A 115 -22.69 44.24 19.69
CA GLU A 115 -23.37 43.33 20.62
C GLU A 115 -23.67 44.06 21.92
N ARG A 116 -24.92 44.52 22.02
CA ARG A 116 -25.50 44.97 23.29
C ARG A 116 -26.12 43.76 23.98
N TYR A 117 -25.50 43.27 25.05
CA TYR A 117 -26.23 42.55 26.09
C TYR A 117 -26.17 43.36 27.38
N SER A 118 -27.25 44.10 27.62
CA SER A 118 -27.57 44.65 28.92
C SER A 118 -28.07 43.51 29.81
N ARG A 119 -27.27 43.05 30.78
CA ARG A 119 -27.82 42.47 32.00
C ARG A 119 -26.82 42.53 33.15
N GLY A 120 -26.97 43.58 33.96
CA GLY A 120 -27.11 43.46 35.41
C GLY A 120 -25.84 43.12 36.17
N GLY A 121 -25.22 44.17 36.69
CA GLY A 121 -24.20 44.08 37.73
C GLY A 121 -24.71 43.41 39.00
N GLY A 122 -23.79 42.71 39.65
CA GLY A 122 -24.07 41.89 40.81
C GLY A 122 -22.85 41.69 41.69
N ARG A 123 -22.39 42.80 42.30
CA ARG A 123 -21.84 42.90 43.66
C ARG A 123 -20.50 42.19 43.93
N SER A 124 -19.47 43.03 44.07
CA SER A 124 -18.39 42.89 45.05
C SER A 124 -19.00 42.56 46.44
N ASP A 125 -18.33 41.95 47.41
CA ASP A 125 -17.05 42.26 48.02
C ASP A 125 -16.59 41.02 48.81
N GLY A 126 -15.28 40.76 48.88
CA GLY A 126 -14.74 39.67 49.70
C GLY A 126 -14.61 40.06 51.18
N ASN A 127 -14.72 39.08 52.10
CA ASN A 127 -13.93 39.02 53.34
C ASN A 127 -14.14 37.68 54.11
N TRP A 128 -13.05 36.91 54.29
CA TRP A 128 -12.64 36.08 55.44
C TRP A 128 -13.69 35.47 56.40
N ARG A 129 -13.56 34.17 56.75
CA ARG A 129 -13.26 33.48 58.05
C ARG A 129 -13.40 31.96 57.77
N SER A 130 -12.57 30.99 58.15
CA SER A 130 -11.48 30.78 59.11
C SER A 130 -10.56 29.67 58.57
#